data_AF-A0A662DD95-F1
#
_entry.id   AF-A0A662DD95-F1
#
_cell.length_a   1.000
_cell.length_b   1.000
_cell.length_c   1.000
_cell.angle_alpha   90.00
_cell.angle_beta   90.00
_cell.angle_gamma   90.00
#
_symmetry.space_group_name_H-M   'P 1'
#
loop_
_entity.id
_entity.type
_entity.pdbx_description
1 polymer ?
#
loop_
_entity_poly.entity_id
_entity_poly.type
_entity_poly.pdbx_seq_one_letter_code
_entity_poly.pdbx_strand_id
1 'polypeptide(L)'
;MKKNIYTVITGDLISSKEVTDRASLQEKVRTVMSDINKEFNSYLVVPFNFTAGDEFQGLLSEIGVSFDLAQRWMRGLFPWRARLGVGVGELSTPVAETTSSMDGQCFHRAREAIEVAKKEKRYLFYNIGDFVLDTSINMIILLMEAIQ
;
A
#
# COMPACT_ATOMS: atom_id res chain seq x y z
N MET A 1 -7.19 16.33 -22.58
CA MET A 1 -7.79 15.37 -21.63
C MET A 1 -7.23 15.68 -20.25
N LYS A 2 -8.06 15.87 -19.21
CA LYS A 2 -7.56 15.91 -17.84
C LYS A 2 -6.94 14.54 -17.55
N LYS A 3 -5.67 14.54 -17.16
CA LYS A 3 -5.02 13.31 -16.74
C LYS A 3 -5.43 13.03 -15.31
N ASN A 4 -6.06 11.88 -15.07
CA ASN A 4 -6.47 11.48 -13.72
C ASN A 4 -5.24 10.96 -12.98
N ILE A 5 -5.00 11.53 -11.80
CA ILE A 5 -3.97 11.09 -10.87
C ILE A 5 -4.61 10.07 -9.93
N TYR A 6 -3.93 8.94 -9.75
CA TYR A 6 -4.35 7.86 -8.86
C TYR A 6 -3.28 7.59 -7.82
N THR A 7 -3.68 6.89 -6.75
CA THR A 7 -2.76 6.41 -5.72
C THR A 7 -2.81 4.90 -5.68
N VAL A 8 -1.65 4.25 -5.73
CA VAL A 8 -1.50 2.81 -5.53
C VAL A 8 -0.90 2.57 -4.15
N ILE A 9 -1.44 1.61 -3.42
CA ILE A 9 -0.82 1.09 -2.21
C ILE A 9 -0.48 -0.37 -2.48
N THR A 10 0.81 -0.70 -2.43
CA THR A 10 1.32 -2.06 -2.50
C THR A 10 1.78 -2.47 -1.11
N GLY A 11 1.39 -3.64 -0.65
CA GLY A 11 1.78 -4.22 0.62
C GLY A 11 2.47 -5.56 0.49
N ASP A 12 3.43 -5.82 1.37
CA ASP A 12 4.19 -7.07 1.48
C ASP A 12 4.29 -7.48 2.96
N LEU A 13 4.09 -8.76 3.26
CA LEU A 13 4.13 -9.26 4.63
C LEU A 13 5.58 -9.36 5.13
N ILE A 14 5.87 -8.77 6.30
CA ILE A 14 7.22 -8.79 6.87
C ILE A 14 7.46 -10.17 7.50
N SER A 15 8.44 -10.91 6.95
CA SER A 15 8.93 -12.19 7.48
C SER A 15 7.86 -13.27 7.65
N SER A 16 7.14 -13.60 6.57
CA SER A 16 6.28 -14.80 6.50
C SER A 16 7.03 -16.14 6.64
N LYS A 17 8.38 -16.12 6.69
CA LYS A 17 9.25 -17.30 6.68
C LYS A 17 9.52 -17.93 8.06
N GLU A 18 9.32 -17.20 9.15
CA GLU A 18 9.53 -17.70 10.53
C GLU A 18 8.20 -17.98 11.27
N VAL A 19 7.07 -17.73 10.61
CA VAL A 19 5.75 -17.93 11.20
C VAL A 19 5.37 -19.40 11.08
N THR A 20 5.32 -20.09 12.21
CA THR A 20 4.87 -21.50 12.34
C THR A 20 3.41 -21.69 11.86
N ASP A 21 2.65 -20.60 11.75
CA ASP A 21 1.24 -20.57 11.38
C ASP A 21 0.93 -19.59 10.22
N ARG A 22 1.52 -19.86 9.05
CA ARG A 22 1.31 -19.08 7.82
C ARG A 22 -0.16 -19.05 7.37
N ALA A 23 -0.91 -20.10 7.69
CA ALA A 23 -2.32 -20.21 7.36
C ALA A 23 -3.15 -19.16 8.12
N SER A 24 -2.96 -19.04 9.44
CA SER A 24 -3.66 -18.02 10.23
C SER A 24 -3.29 -16.59 9.83
N LEU A 25 -2.02 -16.35 9.45
CA LEU A 25 -1.62 -15.04 8.94
C LEU A 25 -2.38 -14.69 7.64
N GLN A 26 -2.43 -15.61 6.68
CA GLN A 26 -3.19 -15.36 5.44
C GLN A 26 -4.67 -15.10 5.71
N GLU A 27 -5.29 -15.85 6.62
CA GLU A 27 -6.70 -15.66 6.97
C GLU A 27 -6.94 -14.31 7.65
N LYS A 28 -6.00 -13.89 8.50
CA LYS A 28 -6.03 -12.56 9.10
C LYS A 28 -5.93 -11.47 8.04
N VAL A 29 -5.02 -11.60 7.08
CA VAL A 29 -4.86 -10.65 5.98
C VAL A 29 -6.13 -10.58 5.14
N ARG A 30 -6.75 -11.72 4.80
CA ARG A 30 -8.05 -11.77 4.09
C ARG A 30 -9.15 -11.02 4.85
N THR A 31 -9.22 -11.23 6.16
CA THR A 31 -10.21 -10.57 7.02
C THR A 31 -10.00 -9.05 7.01
N VAL A 32 -8.78 -8.60 7.29
CA VAL A 32 -8.42 -7.17 7.31
C VAL A 32 -8.66 -6.52 5.96
N MET A 33 -8.32 -7.20 4.87
CA MET A 33 -8.55 -6.74 3.51
C MET A 33 -10.04 -6.57 3.19
N SER A 34 -10.87 -7.54 3.58
CA SER A 34 -12.32 -7.48 3.40
C SER A 34 -12.92 -6.29 4.14
N ASP A 35 -12.47 -6.04 5.37
CA ASP A 35 -12.92 -4.88 6.14
C ASP A 35 -12.49 -3.56 5.50
N ILE A 36 -11.22 -3.44 5.08
CA ILE A 36 -10.69 -2.25 4.41
C ILE A 36 -11.45 -1.96 3.11
N ASN A 37 -11.70 -2.99 2.31
CA ASN A 37 -12.44 -2.85 1.06
C ASN A 37 -13.87 -2.35 1.28
N LYS A 38 -14.50 -2.72 2.41
CA LYS A 38 -15.83 -2.21 2.80
C LYS A 38 -15.76 -0.78 3.35
N GLU A 39 -14.84 -0.54 4.28
CA GLU A 39 -14.69 0.72 5.00
C GLU A 39 -14.30 1.88 4.06
N PHE A 40 -13.42 1.60 3.09
CA PHE A 40 -12.86 2.60 2.18
C PHE A 40 -13.43 2.51 0.76
N ASN A 41 -14.54 1.79 0.54
CA ASN A 41 -15.09 1.51 -0.80
C ASN A 41 -15.27 2.77 -1.67
N SER A 42 -15.69 3.90 -1.08
CA SER A 42 -15.89 5.16 -1.81
C SER A 42 -14.62 5.76 -2.41
N TYR A 43 -13.45 5.36 -1.91
CA TYR A 43 -12.15 5.83 -2.36
C TYR A 43 -11.41 4.82 -3.24
N LEU A 44 -11.88 3.57 -3.28
CA LEU A 44 -11.25 2.49 -4.02
C LEU A 44 -11.76 2.45 -5.46
N VAL A 45 -10.84 2.71 -6.39
CA VAL A 45 -11.08 2.51 -7.84
C VAL A 45 -10.96 1.02 -8.17
N VAL A 46 -9.98 0.35 -7.57
CA VAL A 46 -9.86 -1.11 -7.58
C VAL A 46 -9.61 -1.57 -6.14
N PRO A 47 -10.48 -2.44 -5.59
CA PRO A 47 -10.31 -2.95 -4.23
C PRO A 47 -8.98 -3.67 -4.04
N PHE A 48 -8.54 -3.73 -2.78
CA PHE A 48 -7.38 -4.53 -2.43
C PHE A 48 -7.62 -6.00 -2.79
N ASN A 49 -6.64 -6.58 -3.46
CA ASN A 49 -6.59 -7.99 -3.81
C ASN A 49 -5.16 -8.50 -3.60
N PHE A 50 -5.02 -9.81 -3.36
CA PHE A 50 -3.71 -10.44 -3.41
C PHE A 50 -3.19 -10.42 -4.84
N THR A 51 -1.93 -10.05 -4.98
CA THR A 51 -1.17 -10.25 -6.21
C THR A 51 -0.38 -11.56 -6.08
N ALA A 52 0.73 -11.72 -6.81
CA ALA A 52 1.50 -12.94 -6.75
C ALA A 52 2.21 -13.10 -5.38
N GLY A 53 1.94 -14.20 -4.67
CA GLY A 53 2.65 -14.55 -3.44
C GLY A 53 2.00 -13.97 -2.17
N ASP A 54 2.80 -13.25 -1.37
CA ASP A 54 2.38 -12.62 -0.12
C ASP A 54 2.09 -11.11 -0.28
N GLU A 55 2.12 -10.61 -1.52
CA GLU A 55 1.87 -9.21 -1.86
C GLU A 55 0.36 -8.94 -2.06
N PHE A 56 -0.07 -7.74 -1.70
CA PHE A 56 -1.43 -7.25 -1.92
C PHE A 56 -1.40 -5.82 -2.43
N GLN A 57 -2.40 -5.44 -3.21
CA GLN A 57 -2.40 -4.12 -3.84
C GLN A 57 -3.82 -3.59 -4.05
N GLY A 58 -3.98 -2.27 -3.91
CA GLY A 58 -5.22 -1.55 -4.18
C GLY A 58 -4.96 -0.25 -4.93
N LEU A 59 -5.98 0.22 -5.66
CA LEU A 59 -5.96 1.49 -6.40
C LEU A 59 -7.00 2.45 -5.83
N LEU A 60 -6.55 3.65 -5.48
CA LEU A 60 -7.34 4.70 -4.88
C LEU A 60 -7.52 5.87 -5.86
N SER A 61 -8.65 6.56 -5.75
CA SER A 61 -8.95 7.76 -6.54
C SER A 61 -8.19 9.00 -6.07
N GLU A 62 -7.72 9.02 -4.82
CA GLU A 62 -7.01 10.15 -4.23
C GLU A 62 -6.03 9.73 -3.12
N ILE A 63 -5.00 10.57 -2.90
CA ILE A 63 -3.96 10.33 -1.89
C ILE A 63 -4.46 10.61 -0.46
N GLY A 64 -5.47 11.47 -0.29
CA GLY A 64 -5.87 12.00 1.04
C GLY A 64 -6.21 10.93 2.07
N VAL A 65 -6.74 9.79 1.62
CA VAL A 65 -7.14 8.68 2.50
C VAL A 65 -6.05 7.60 2.67
N SER A 66 -4.95 7.69 1.92
CA SER A 66 -3.94 6.63 1.87
C SER A 66 -3.24 6.38 3.20
N PHE A 67 -3.06 7.41 4.02
CA PHE A 67 -2.45 7.28 5.35
C PHE A 67 -3.37 6.55 6.34
N ASP A 68 -4.65 6.91 6.40
CA ASP A 68 -5.62 6.24 7.27
C ASP A 68 -5.78 4.78 6.88
N LEU A 69 -5.79 4.50 5.58
CA LEU A 69 -5.84 3.14 5.06
C LEU A 69 -4.58 2.34 5.43
N ALA A 70 -3.39 2.93 5.31
CA ALA A 70 -2.14 2.32 5.75
C ALA A 70 -2.15 2.01 7.26
N GLN A 71 -2.69 2.93 8.08
CA GLN A 71 -2.86 2.71 9.51
C GLN A 71 -3.86 1.61 9.83
N ARG A 72 -4.95 1.51 9.06
CA ARG A 72 -5.94 0.43 9.20
C ARG A 72 -5.34 -0.93 8.90
N TRP A 73 -4.46 -1.04 7.90
CA TRP A 73 -3.66 -2.24 7.64
C TRP A 73 -2.75 -2.58 8.82
N MET A 74 -1.93 -1.63 9.27
CA MET A 74 -0.97 -1.85 10.35
C MET A 74 -1.65 -2.29 11.66
N ARG A 75 -2.74 -1.63 12.06
CA ARG A 75 -3.52 -2.01 13.25
C ARG A 75 -4.23 -3.34 13.09
N GLY A 76 -4.81 -3.58 11.91
CA GLY A 76 -5.53 -4.81 11.60
C GLY A 76 -4.64 -6.05 11.65
N LEU A 77 -3.38 -5.92 11.27
CA LEU A 77 -2.44 -7.03 11.20
C LEU A 77 -1.68 -7.32 12.50
N PHE A 78 -1.72 -6.44 13.50
CA PHE A 78 -1.03 -6.66 14.77
C PHE A 78 -1.38 -8.03 15.40
N PRO A 79 -0.40 -8.81 15.92
CA PRO A 79 1.02 -8.46 16.09
C PRO A 79 1.90 -8.68 14.84
N TRP A 80 1.35 -9.22 13.75
CA TRP A 80 2.06 -9.32 12.49
C TRP A 80 2.22 -7.93 11.85
N ARG A 81 3.24 -7.80 10.99
CA ARG A 81 3.54 -6.53 10.33
C ARG A 81 3.55 -6.71 8.82
N ALA A 82 3.05 -5.71 8.12
CA ALA A 82 3.22 -5.55 6.69
C ALA A 82 4.06 -4.30 6.43
N ARG A 83 4.69 -4.28 5.27
CA ARG A 83 5.33 -3.11 4.70
C ARG A 83 4.46 -2.59 3.58
N LEU A 84 4.29 -1.28 3.50
CA LEU A 84 3.46 -0.62 2.52
C LEU A 84 4.28 0.40 1.74
N GLY A 85 4.17 0.38 0.42
CA GLY A 85 4.64 1.41 -0.49
C GLY A 85 3.46 2.13 -1.13
N VAL A 86 3.48 3.46 -1.09
CA VAL A 86 2.44 4.32 -1.68
C VAL A 86 3.02 5.06 -2.87
N GLY A 87 2.39 4.92 -4.04
CA GLY A 87 2.80 5.58 -5.27
C GLY A 87 1.68 6.44 -5.85
N VAL A 88 1.99 7.66 -6.26
CA VAL A 88 1.00 8.58 -6.85
C VAL A 88 1.39 8.91 -8.28
N GLY A 89 0.44 8.94 -9.20
CA GLY A 89 0.71 9.26 -10.59
C GLY A 89 -0.40 8.85 -11.55
N GLU A 90 -0.12 9.00 -12.83
CA GLU A 90 -1.03 8.65 -13.92
C GLU A 90 -1.07 7.15 -14.19
N LEU A 91 -2.19 6.65 -14.70
CA LEU A 91 -2.28 5.33 -15.34
C LEU A 91 -1.83 5.39 -16.79
N SER A 92 -1.09 4.38 -17.23
CA SER A 92 -0.75 4.13 -18.64
C SER A 92 -1.78 3.23 -19.34
N THR A 93 -2.65 2.57 -18.57
CA THR A 93 -3.72 1.69 -19.04
C THR A 93 -5.09 2.20 -18.60
N PRO A 94 -6.19 1.75 -19.22
CA PRO A 94 -7.53 1.89 -18.65
C PRO A 94 -7.63 1.24 -17.26
N VAL A 95 -8.62 1.65 -16.48
CA VAL A 95 -8.98 0.97 -15.23
C VAL A 95 -9.49 -0.44 -15.57
N ALA A 96 -8.96 -1.45 -14.88
CA ALA A 96 -9.34 -2.84 -15.02
C ALA A 96 -9.93 -3.37 -13.70
N GLU A 97 -10.46 -4.61 -13.71
CA GLU A 97 -11.02 -5.25 -12.52
C GLU A 97 -9.97 -5.60 -11.46
N THR A 98 -8.72 -5.84 -11.88
CA THR A 98 -7.61 -6.20 -10.99
C THR A 98 -6.40 -5.33 -11.25
N THR A 99 -5.67 -5.03 -10.18
CA THR A 99 -4.44 -4.23 -10.23
C THR A 99 -3.34 -4.89 -11.05
N SER A 100 -3.30 -6.22 -11.12
CA SER A 100 -2.30 -6.98 -11.88
C SER A 100 -2.34 -6.77 -13.40
N SER A 101 -3.47 -6.26 -13.91
CA SER A 101 -3.67 -5.97 -15.35
C SER A 101 -3.49 -4.48 -15.67
N MET A 102 -2.99 -3.69 -14.73
CA MET A 102 -2.86 -2.24 -14.84
C MET A 102 -1.40 -1.82 -14.73
N ASP A 103 -1.07 -0.70 -15.36
CA ASP A 103 0.27 -0.13 -15.29
C ASP A 103 0.22 1.41 -15.31
N GLY A 104 1.28 2.04 -14.84
CA GLY A 104 1.39 3.50 -14.79
C GLY A 104 2.40 4.02 -13.77
N GLN A 105 2.57 5.34 -13.75
CA GLN A 105 3.48 6.02 -12.83
C GLN A 105 3.17 5.70 -11.37
N CYS A 106 1.89 5.63 -10.99
CA CYS A 106 1.50 5.27 -9.63
C CYS A 106 1.95 3.85 -9.25
N PHE A 107 1.89 2.89 -10.18
CA PHE A 107 2.34 1.51 -9.97
C PHE A 107 3.86 1.43 -9.83
N HIS A 108 4.61 2.06 -10.74
CA HIS A 108 6.07 2.10 -10.67
C HIS A 108 6.56 2.74 -9.37
N ARG A 109 5.95 3.88 -8.99
CA ARG A 109 6.30 4.60 -7.76
C ARG A 109 5.96 3.82 -6.49
N ALA A 110 4.82 3.11 -6.46
CA ALA A 110 4.46 2.27 -5.32
C ALA A 110 5.45 1.11 -5.14
N ARG A 111 5.90 0.53 -6.27
CA ARG A 111 6.96 -0.49 -6.27
C ARG A 111 8.30 0.06 -5.80
N GLU A 112 8.71 1.23 -6.27
CA GLU A 112 9.92 1.89 -5.77
C GLU A 112 9.81 2.19 -4.27
N ALA A 113 8.67 2.71 -3.81
CA ALA A 113 8.42 3.04 -2.42
C ALA A 113 8.52 1.81 -1.51
N ILE A 114 7.90 0.68 -1.88
CA ILE A 114 7.99 -0.53 -1.06
C ILE A 114 9.41 -1.08 -1.01
N GLU A 115 10.18 -1.01 -2.11
CA GLU A 115 11.58 -1.44 -2.13
C GLU A 115 12.48 -0.54 -1.25
N VAL A 116 12.24 0.78 -1.25
CA VAL A 116 12.92 1.69 -0.32
C VAL A 116 12.56 1.35 1.13
N ALA A 117 11.28 1.13 1.42
CA ALA A 117 10.84 0.70 2.75
C ALA A 117 11.49 -0.64 3.17
N LYS A 118 11.72 -1.57 2.23
CA LYS A 118 12.44 -2.84 2.48
C LYS A 118 13.88 -2.56 2.89
N LYS A 119 14.58 -1.74 2.10
CA LYS A 119 15.99 -1.37 2.33
C LYS A 119 16.19 -0.62 3.64
N GLU A 120 15.31 0.31 3.97
CA GLU A 120 15.41 1.18 5.15
C GLU A 120 14.77 0.56 6.41
N LYS A 121 14.21 -0.66 6.32
CA LYS A 121 13.50 -1.35 7.40
C LYS A 121 12.31 -0.54 7.95
N ARG A 122 11.60 0.15 7.07
CA ARG A 122 10.41 0.95 7.39
C ARG A 122 9.12 0.17 7.14
N TYR A 123 8.03 0.62 7.74
CA TYR A 123 6.70 0.05 7.53
C TYR A 123 5.93 0.76 6.43
N LEU A 124 6.14 2.06 6.25
CA LEU A 124 5.44 2.87 5.26
C LEU A 124 6.39 3.84 4.56
N PHE A 125 6.26 3.94 3.24
CA PHE A 125 7.01 4.91 2.44
C PHE A 125 6.16 5.41 1.26
N TYR A 126 6.31 6.69 0.94
CA TYR A 126 5.59 7.37 -0.15
C TYR A 126 6.54 7.78 -1.27
N ASN A 127 6.03 7.69 -2.50
CA ASN A 127 6.63 8.24 -3.70
C ASN A 127 5.53 8.94 -4.51
N ILE A 128 5.41 10.24 -4.28
CA ILE A 128 4.46 11.17 -4.91
C ILE A 128 5.05 11.73 -6.21
N GLY A 129 6.37 11.68 -6.36
CA GLY A 129 7.10 12.22 -7.51
C GLY A 129 7.41 13.70 -7.38
N ASP A 130 7.37 14.22 -6.16
CA ASP A 130 7.81 15.57 -5.79
C ASP A 130 8.81 15.45 -4.64
N PHE A 131 10.04 15.87 -4.87
CA PHE A 131 11.14 15.69 -3.92
C PHE A 131 10.87 16.32 -2.55
N VAL A 132 10.26 17.51 -2.51
CA VAL A 132 10.02 18.23 -1.25
C VAL A 132 8.92 17.55 -0.46
N LEU A 133 7.82 17.17 -1.14
CA LEU A 133 6.71 16.47 -0.49
C LEU A 133 7.12 15.07 -0.04
N ASP A 134 7.84 14.32 -0.89
CA ASP A 134 8.32 12.98 -0.58
C ASP A 134 9.27 13.00 0.61
N THR A 135 10.20 13.96 0.65
CA THR A 135 11.09 14.11 1.80
C THR A 135 10.29 14.44 3.07
N SER A 136 9.35 15.39 2.98
CA SER A 136 8.55 15.85 4.13
C SER A 136 7.68 14.73 4.71
N ILE A 137 6.89 14.06 3.88
CA ILE A 137 5.97 13.00 4.34
C ILE A 137 6.74 11.81 4.91
N ASN A 138 7.82 11.40 4.25
CA ASN A 138 8.60 10.25 4.70
C ASN A 138 9.39 10.57 5.97
N MET A 139 9.83 11.82 6.20
CA MET A 139 10.41 12.21 7.49
C MET A 139 9.38 12.15 8.62
N ILE A 140 8.16 12.65 8.39
CA ILE A 140 7.08 12.59 9.39
C ILE A 140 6.76 11.13 9.74
N ILE A 141 6.59 10.28 8.73
CA ILE A 141 6.32 8.85 8.94
C ILE A 141 7.45 8.18 9.73
N LEU A 142 8.71 8.49 9.42
CA LEU A 142 9.85 7.92 10.13
C LEU A 142 9.83 8.30 11.62
N LEU A 143 9.51 9.56 11.93
CA LEU A 143 9.36 10.00 13.32
C LEU A 143 8.19 9.32 14.03
N MET A 144 7.06 9.09 13.33
CA MET A 144 5.92 8.38 13.88
C MET A 144 6.23 6.90 14.16
N GLU A 145 6.98 6.23 13.27
CA GLU A 145 7.42 4.84 13.43
C GLU A 145 8.35 4.68 14.65
N ALA A 146 9.14 5.70 14.99
CA ALA A 146 10.07 5.66 16.12
C ALA A 146 9.39 5.74 17.51
N ILE A 147 8.11 6.14 17.58
CA ILE A 147 7.36 6.35 18.83
C ILE A 147 6.42 5.17 19.14
N GLN A 148 6.27 4.21 18.22
CA GLN A 148 5.30 3.09 18.30
C GLN A 148 5.92 1.74 18.67
#